data_AF-A0A7S1GN60-F1
#
_entry.id   AF-A0A7S1GN60-F1
#
_cell.length_a   1.000
_cell.length_b   1.000
_cell.length_c   1.000
_cell.angle_alpha   90.00
_cell.angle_beta   90.00
_cell.angle_gamma   90.00
#
_symmetry.space_group_name_H-M   'P 1'
#
loop_
_entity.id
_entity.type
_entity.pdbx_description
1 polymer ?
#
loop_
_entity_poly.entity_id
_entity_poly.type
_entity_poly.pdbx_seq_one_letter_code
_entity_poly.pdbx_strand_id
1 'polypeptide(L)'
;DLEFINYSDPEYEVDQGVGDEMFSQEEDLETIEKMREDRRRRNDEFQFETYFASILQGGGEYRGEWTIYKTSTFVPEIEDEDADSSMPRLVKVRKPLKVTSRGYKIEVDSDSEFRVDSSRICHEELVQVDSEDERQEEIKPYWPDQMKAFDFRGQQGNMCVGEAYTICTSIPLADENVDIEGPYAEMRTEVGISKDDLRMRVKLDFAVMDEDKERFLAKEGEVVPPLHLRTLTICREARDQWPANGSEEGLSEADLRKAEALFGVPGADGGLYDPPPVGSDEQASQYMMMDLDGGATLLFPFKVDQDPQAFSGKGWVTSLDWSSGPMRYQVDRKVQGGKKLMELRSLELSSVQAANAAQYRPRDGGQDMRQ
;
A
#
# COMPACT_ATOMS: atom_id res chain seq x y z
N ASP A 1 -36.22 -35.94 19.52
CA ASP A 1 -35.95 -37.02 18.57
C ASP A 1 -34.89 -36.58 17.59
N LEU A 2 -33.71 -37.19 17.69
CA LEU A 2 -32.59 -36.97 16.77
C LEU A 2 -32.67 -38.09 15.73
N GLU A 3 -33.05 -37.76 14.51
CA GLU A 3 -33.10 -38.69 13.40
C GLU A 3 -31.69 -39.00 12.92
N PHE A 4 -31.28 -40.26 13.03
CA PHE A 4 -30.03 -40.75 12.47
C PHE A 4 -30.30 -41.20 11.03
N ILE A 5 -29.75 -40.45 10.07
CA ILE A 5 -29.83 -40.79 8.64
C ILE A 5 -28.84 -41.93 8.37
N ASN A 6 -29.35 -43.07 7.93
CA ASN A 6 -28.54 -44.22 7.54
C ASN A 6 -28.22 -44.17 6.04
N TYR A 7 -27.05 -43.65 5.69
CA TYR A 7 -26.55 -43.55 4.31
C TYR A 7 -26.27 -44.90 3.62
N SER A 8 -26.48 -46.02 4.32
CA SER A 8 -26.30 -47.37 3.80
C SER A 8 -27.61 -48.02 3.35
N ASP A 9 -28.74 -47.33 3.53
CA ASP A 9 -30.06 -47.84 3.16
C ASP A 9 -30.23 -47.83 1.63
N PRO A 10 -30.50 -48.98 0.98
CA PRO A 10 -30.72 -49.04 -0.47
C PRO A 10 -31.99 -48.32 -0.94
N GLU A 11 -32.90 -47.94 -0.02
CA GLU A 11 -34.05 -47.07 -0.32
C GLU A 11 -33.77 -45.58 -0.09
N TYR A 12 -32.58 -45.22 0.41
CA TYR A 12 -32.16 -43.82 0.54
C TYR A 12 -31.83 -43.25 -0.84
N GLU A 13 -32.82 -42.63 -1.47
CA GLU A 13 -32.62 -41.79 -2.64
C GLU A 13 -32.18 -40.40 -2.19
N VAL A 14 -31.03 -39.95 -2.71
CA VAL A 14 -30.61 -38.54 -2.57
C VAL A 14 -31.64 -37.71 -3.32
N ASP A 15 -32.38 -36.87 -2.60
CA ASP A 15 -33.18 -35.81 -3.22
C ASP A 15 -32.23 -34.89 -3.99
N GLN A 16 -32.07 -35.15 -5.29
CA GLN A 16 -31.21 -34.37 -6.17
C GLN A 16 -31.87 -33.05 -6.60
N GLY A 17 -33.00 -32.66 -6.00
CA GLY A 17 -33.66 -31.40 -6.32
C GLY A 17 -34.05 -31.29 -7.79
N VAL A 18 -34.35 -32.42 -8.44
CA VAL A 18 -34.79 -32.47 -9.86
C VAL A 18 -36.31 -32.39 -9.95
N GLY A 19 -36.93 -31.63 -9.04
CA GLY A 19 -38.29 -31.18 -9.20
C GLY A 19 -38.30 -30.11 -10.28
N ASP A 20 -39.11 -30.33 -11.31
CA ASP A 20 -39.40 -29.48 -12.48
C ASP A 20 -40.01 -28.09 -12.11
N GLU A 21 -39.42 -27.39 -11.14
CA GLU A 21 -39.59 -25.94 -10.99
C GLU A 21 -38.47 -25.29 -11.81
N MET A 22 -38.79 -24.98 -13.08
CA MET A 22 -38.00 -24.05 -13.88
C MET A 22 -38.01 -22.68 -13.18
N PHE A 23 -37.12 -22.51 -12.19
CA PHE A 23 -36.69 -21.19 -11.75
C PHE A 23 -35.92 -20.55 -12.90
N SER A 24 -36.24 -19.30 -13.23
CA SER A 24 -35.60 -18.63 -14.35
C SER A 24 -34.12 -18.41 -14.02
N GLN A 25 -33.21 -18.96 -14.83
CA GLN A 25 -31.76 -18.84 -14.61
C GLN A 25 -31.28 -17.37 -14.48
N GLU A 26 -32.05 -16.41 -15.00
CA GLU A 26 -31.77 -14.97 -14.90
C GLU A 26 -32.08 -14.40 -13.49
N GLU A 27 -33.20 -14.78 -12.86
CA GLU A 27 -33.53 -14.33 -11.49
C GLU A 27 -32.53 -14.85 -10.45
N ASP A 28 -31.99 -16.05 -10.66
CA ASP A 28 -30.95 -16.63 -9.81
C ASP A 28 -29.62 -15.91 -9.95
N LEU A 29 -29.23 -15.51 -11.17
CA LEU A 29 -27.98 -14.77 -11.40
C LEU A 29 -28.05 -13.34 -10.84
N GLU A 30 -29.17 -12.64 -11.02
CA GLU A 30 -29.38 -11.31 -10.41
C GLU A 30 -29.36 -11.39 -8.89
N THR A 31 -29.99 -12.41 -8.31
CA THR A 31 -29.99 -12.63 -6.87
C THR A 31 -28.59 -12.95 -6.36
N ILE A 32 -27.84 -13.82 -7.04
CA ILE A 32 -26.45 -14.15 -6.70
C ILE A 32 -25.56 -12.91 -6.79
N GLU A 33 -25.70 -12.09 -7.83
CA GLU A 33 -24.89 -10.88 -7.98
C GLU A 33 -25.25 -9.84 -6.91
N LYS A 34 -26.53 -9.71 -6.56
CA LYS A 34 -26.95 -8.88 -5.42
C LYS A 34 -26.32 -9.37 -4.12
N MET A 35 -26.31 -10.67 -3.85
CA MET A 35 -25.65 -11.24 -2.67
C MET A 35 -24.13 -11.01 -2.67
N ARG A 36 -23.48 -11.04 -3.85
CA ARG A 36 -22.04 -10.73 -3.98
C ARG A 36 -21.78 -9.26 -3.71
N GLU A 37 -22.59 -8.37 -4.27
CA GLU A 37 -22.47 -6.93 -4.03
C GLU A 37 -22.72 -6.57 -2.56
N ASP A 38 -23.71 -7.18 -1.92
CA ASP A 38 -23.98 -7.00 -0.48
C ASP A 38 -22.80 -7.48 0.40
N ARG A 39 -22.08 -8.53 -0.02
CA ARG A 39 -20.85 -8.96 0.66
C ARG A 39 -19.71 -7.99 0.42
N ARG A 40 -19.52 -7.51 -0.82
CA ARG A 40 -18.50 -6.51 -1.16
C ARG A 40 -18.72 -5.23 -0.36
N ARG A 41 -19.94 -4.69 -0.34
CA ARG A 41 -20.29 -3.48 0.42
C ARG A 41 -20.03 -3.62 1.91
N ARG A 42 -20.43 -4.73 2.53
CA ARG A 42 -20.15 -4.97 3.97
C ARG A 42 -18.66 -5.05 4.25
N ASN A 43 -17.88 -5.61 3.34
CA ASN A 43 -16.42 -5.61 3.46
C ASN A 43 -15.85 -4.20 3.31
N ASP A 44 -16.31 -3.42 2.34
CA ASP A 44 -15.92 -2.02 2.11
C ASP A 44 -16.22 -1.17 3.37
N GLU A 45 -17.40 -1.33 3.97
CA GLU A 45 -17.80 -0.70 5.24
C GLU A 45 -16.90 -1.13 6.41
N PHE A 46 -16.65 -2.44 6.55
CA PHE A 46 -15.76 -2.95 7.59
C PHE A 46 -14.34 -2.36 7.46
N GLN A 47 -13.81 -2.31 6.24
CA GLN A 47 -12.49 -1.75 5.94
C GLN A 47 -12.43 -0.26 6.25
N PHE A 48 -13.43 0.51 5.82
CA PHE A 48 -13.54 1.94 6.08
C PHE A 48 -13.60 2.27 7.59
N GLU A 49 -14.42 1.54 8.34
CA GLU A 49 -14.52 1.73 9.79
C GLU A 49 -13.24 1.27 10.51
N THR A 50 -12.66 0.15 10.09
CA THR A 50 -11.40 -0.37 10.65
C THR A 50 -10.25 0.59 10.40
N TYR A 51 -10.15 1.15 9.19
CA TYR A 51 -9.13 2.13 8.86
C TYR A 51 -9.21 3.35 9.79
N PHE A 52 -10.41 3.92 9.95
CA PHE A 52 -10.57 5.08 10.83
C PHE A 52 -10.33 4.74 12.31
N ALA A 53 -10.91 3.64 12.80
CA ALA A 53 -10.84 3.30 14.21
C ALA A 53 -9.45 2.82 14.63
N SER A 54 -8.79 1.98 13.82
CA SER A 54 -7.56 1.30 14.18
C SER A 54 -6.31 1.97 13.60
N ILE A 55 -6.32 2.39 12.33
CA ILE A 55 -5.14 2.98 11.68
C ILE A 55 -5.04 4.49 11.96
N LEU A 56 -6.17 5.18 11.91
CA LEU A 56 -6.26 6.60 12.27
C LEU A 56 -6.60 6.81 13.76
N GLN A 57 -6.77 5.72 14.53
CA GLN A 57 -7.01 5.77 15.98
C GLN A 57 -8.19 6.68 16.39
N GLY A 58 -9.26 6.69 15.58
CA GLY A 58 -10.43 7.54 15.81
C GLY A 58 -10.19 9.03 15.55
N GLY A 59 -9.16 9.36 14.77
CA GLY A 59 -8.71 10.72 14.48
C GLY A 59 -7.66 11.26 15.44
N GLY A 60 -6.82 10.37 15.96
CA GLY A 60 -5.62 10.75 16.71
C GLY A 60 -4.65 11.56 15.85
N GLU A 61 -3.90 12.43 16.51
CA GLU A 61 -2.83 13.19 15.89
C GLU A 61 -1.52 12.40 15.97
N TYR A 62 -0.83 12.29 14.85
CA TYR A 62 0.52 11.75 14.79
C TYR A 62 1.49 12.85 14.42
N ARG A 63 2.65 12.84 15.05
CA ARG A 63 3.75 13.74 14.73
C ARG A 63 4.92 12.89 14.30
N GLY A 64 5.61 13.32 13.26
CA GLY A 64 6.60 12.48 12.64
C GLY A 64 7.69 13.22 11.91
N GLU A 65 8.80 12.53 11.78
CA GLU A 65 9.93 12.97 10.98
C GLU A 65 9.95 12.20 9.66
N TRP A 66 9.80 12.93 8.56
CA TRP A 66 9.72 12.35 7.22
C TRP A 66 11.01 12.59 6.46
N THR A 67 11.63 11.50 6.00
CA THR A 67 12.78 11.57 5.11
C THR A 67 12.32 11.42 3.67
N ILE A 68 12.66 12.38 2.82
CA ILE A 68 12.35 12.36 1.39
C ILE A 68 13.60 11.97 0.60
N TYR A 69 13.43 11.06 -0.35
CA TYR A 69 14.40 10.70 -1.36
C TYR A 69 13.86 11.10 -2.72
N LYS A 70 14.69 11.79 -3.51
CA LYS A 70 14.40 12.13 -4.91
C LYS A 70 15.24 11.25 -5.83
N THR A 71 14.69 10.89 -6.98
CA THR A 71 15.39 10.04 -7.96
C THR A 71 16.16 10.89 -8.97
N SER A 72 17.31 10.40 -9.46
CA SER A 72 18.05 11.05 -10.56
C SER A 72 17.22 11.14 -11.84
N THR A 73 16.24 10.25 -12.02
CA THR A 73 15.33 10.25 -13.18
C THR A 73 14.62 11.58 -13.42
N PHE A 74 14.18 12.26 -12.37
CA PHE A 74 13.43 13.52 -12.47
C PHE A 74 14.20 14.76 -12.01
N VAL A 75 15.47 14.59 -11.62
CA VAL A 75 16.31 15.67 -11.10
C VAL A 75 17.63 15.67 -11.87
N PRO A 76 17.73 16.45 -12.96
CA PRO A 76 18.89 16.46 -13.86
C PRO A 76 20.21 16.85 -13.19
N GLU A 77 20.12 17.54 -12.04
CA GLU A 77 21.26 18.02 -11.26
C GLU A 77 21.97 16.92 -10.47
N ILE A 78 21.34 15.75 -10.36
CA ILE A 78 21.96 14.56 -9.76
C ILE A 78 22.77 13.89 -10.86
N GLU A 79 24.08 14.15 -10.89
CA GLU A 79 25.00 13.44 -11.79
C GLU A 79 24.96 11.93 -11.50
N ASP A 80 24.56 11.15 -12.50
CA ASP A 80 24.74 9.70 -12.53
C ASP A 80 26.13 9.42 -13.14
N GLU A 81 27.13 9.24 -12.25
CA GLU A 81 28.49 8.86 -12.67
C GLU A 81 28.52 7.46 -13.32
N ASP A 82 27.49 6.63 -13.05
CA ASP A 82 27.30 5.27 -13.57
C ASP A 82 26.09 5.20 -14.53
N ALA A 83 26.09 6.02 -15.59
CA ALA A 83 25.01 6.07 -16.58
C ALA A 83 24.69 4.74 -17.31
N ASP A 84 25.52 3.71 -17.13
CA ASP A 84 25.30 2.35 -17.66
C ASP A 84 24.36 1.50 -16.79
N SER A 85 24.04 1.95 -15.57
CA SER A 85 23.07 1.31 -14.68
C SER A 85 21.67 1.81 -15.01
N SER A 86 20.75 0.90 -15.39
CA SER A 86 19.33 1.23 -15.61
C SER A 86 18.57 1.63 -14.35
N MET A 87 19.24 1.60 -13.19
CA MET A 87 18.67 1.86 -11.87
C MET A 87 18.98 3.30 -11.44
N PRO A 88 17.95 4.11 -11.09
CA PRO A 88 18.18 5.50 -10.73
C PRO A 88 18.83 5.65 -9.36
N ARG A 89 19.58 6.73 -9.17
CA ARG A 89 20.14 7.08 -7.86
C ARG A 89 19.08 7.71 -6.97
N LEU A 90 19.03 7.30 -5.71
CA LEU A 90 18.23 7.95 -4.67
C LEU A 90 19.07 8.97 -3.90
N VAL A 91 18.61 10.22 -3.88
CA VAL A 91 19.27 11.30 -3.13
C VAL A 91 18.38 11.74 -2.00
N LYS A 92 18.87 11.54 -0.77
CA LYS A 92 18.23 11.98 0.46
C LYS A 92 18.21 13.50 0.55
N VAL A 93 17.04 14.09 0.77
CA VAL A 93 16.89 15.52 1.08
C VAL A 93 17.58 15.81 2.42
N ARG A 94 18.36 16.89 2.49
CA ARG A 94 19.29 17.16 3.60
C ARG A 94 18.62 17.22 4.97
N LYS A 95 17.45 17.85 5.05
CA LYS A 95 16.68 17.98 6.29
C LYS A 95 15.40 17.18 6.15
N PRO A 96 15.07 16.32 7.13
CA PRO A 96 13.78 15.69 7.16
C PRO A 96 12.68 16.71 7.47
N LEU A 97 11.46 16.43 7.02
CA LEU A 97 10.30 17.26 7.30
C LEU A 97 9.67 16.86 8.64
N LYS A 98 9.32 17.85 9.45
CA LYS A 98 8.47 17.64 10.62
C LYS A 98 7.03 17.76 10.20
N VAL A 99 6.26 16.68 10.32
CA VAL A 99 4.88 16.65 9.84
C VAL A 99 3.93 16.23 10.94
N THR A 100 2.80 16.91 11.03
CA THR A 100 1.64 16.49 11.81
C THR A 100 0.62 15.85 10.86
N SER A 101 0.23 14.62 11.11
CA SER A 101 -0.73 13.86 10.31
C SER A 101 -1.96 13.50 11.15
N ARG A 102 -3.15 13.78 10.64
CA ARG A 102 -4.41 13.36 11.26
C ARG A 102 -5.44 12.99 10.20
N GLY A 103 -6.36 12.10 10.56
CA GLY A 103 -7.55 11.84 9.78
C GLY A 103 -8.80 12.19 10.57
N TYR A 104 -9.86 12.66 9.93
CA TYR A 104 -11.13 12.95 10.59
C TYR A 104 -12.30 12.54 9.71
N LYS A 105 -13.43 12.21 10.35
CA LYS A 105 -14.67 11.91 9.63
C LYS A 105 -15.54 13.15 9.54
N ILE A 106 -16.04 13.43 8.34
CA ILE A 106 -17.08 14.43 8.09
C ILE A 106 -18.37 13.73 7.70
N GLU A 107 -19.51 14.37 8.01
CA GLU A 107 -20.83 13.95 7.59
C GLU A 107 -21.23 14.73 6.33
N VAL A 108 -21.75 14.03 5.31
CA VAL A 108 -22.04 14.60 3.99
C VAL A 108 -23.50 14.40 3.57
N ASP A 109 -24.15 13.30 3.98
CA ASP A 109 -25.54 13.02 3.61
C ASP A 109 -26.27 12.26 4.72
N SER A 110 -27.16 12.93 5.47
CA SER A 110 -27.86 12.32 6.60
C SER A 110 -28.94 11.31 6.21
N ASP A 111 -29.33 11.25 4.93
CA ASP A 111 -30.53 10.53 4.47
C ASP A 111 -30.21 9.24 3.71
N SER A 112 -28.94 8.79 3.69
CA SER A 112 -28.57 7.53 3.05
C SER A 112 -29.11 6.32 3.80
N GLU A 113 -29.58 5.33 3.05
CA GLU A 113 -29.97 4.00 3.55
C GLU A 113 -28.82 3.31 4.27
N PHE A 114 -27.57 3.61 3.89
CA PHE A 114 -26.37 3.01 4.46
C PHE A 114 -25.57 4.02 5.27
N ARG A 115 -25.20 3.62 6.49
CA ARG A 115 -24.49 4.46 7.46
C ARG A 115 -23.17 5.00 6.94
N VAL A 116 -22.39 4.23 6.19
CA VAL A 116 -21.07 4.69 5.73
C VAL A 116 -21.14 5.71 4.60
N ASP A 117 -22.22 5.70 3.82
CA ASP A 117 -22.42 6.62 2.70
C ASP A 117 -22.66 8.06 3.18
N SER A 118 -23.12 8.23 4.43
CA SER A 118 -23.26 9.53 5.07
C SER A 118 -21.94 10.13 5.55
N SER A 119 -20.83 9.38 5.51
CA SER A 119 -19.55 9.80 6.08
C SER A 119 -18.41 9.77 5.06
N ARG A 120 -17.43 10.66 5.23
CA ARG A 120 -16.16 10.66 4.48
C ARG A 120 -15.00 10.76 5.44
N ILE A 121 -13.89 10.11 5.12
CA ILE A 121 -12.62 10.29 5.83
C ILE A 121 -11.81 11.34 5.05
N CYS A 122 -11.37 12.37 5.74
CA CYS A 122 -10.42 13.35 5.23
C CYS A 122 -9.11 13.17 5.97
N HIS A 123 -7.99 13.33 5.24
CA HIS A 123 -6.66 13.34 5.82
C HIS A 123 -6.07 14.73 5.71
N GLU A 124 -5.28 15.07 6.70
CA GLU A 124 -4.57 16.33 6.77
C GLU A 124 -3.13 16.06 7.21
N GLU A 125 -2.19 16.55 6.42
CA GLU A 125 -0.77 16.47 6.69
C GLU A 125 -0.18 17.88 6.62
N LEU A 126 0.29 18.37 7.76
CA LEU A 126 0.79 19.74 7.93
C LEU A 126 2.30 19.71 8.20
N VAL A 127 3.06 20.26 7.27
CA VAL A 127 4.51 20.44 7.42
C VAL A 127 4.77 21.62 8.36
N GLN A 128 5.53 21.39 9.42
CA GLN A 128 6.04 22.46 10.25
C GLN A 128 7.22 23.13 9.56
N VAL A 129 7.11 24.44 9.39
CA VAL A 129 8.14 25.28 8.78
C VAL A 129 8.89 25.98 9.91
N ASP A 130 10.15 25.60 10.12
CA ASP A 130 10.97 26.12 11.23
C ASP A 130 11.53 27.54 10.92
N SER A 131 11.47 28.03 9.67
CA SER A 131 11.88 29.40 9.29
C SER A 131 11.23 29.91 8.00
N GLU A 132 11.01 31.23 7.89
CA GLU A 132 10.40 31.89 6.71
C GLU A 132 11.19 31.72 5.40
N ASP A 133 12.47 31.36 5.48
CA ASP A 133 13.37 31.20 4.32
C ASP A 133 13.38 29.80 3.71
N GLU A 134 12.69 28.83 4.32
CA GLU A 134 12.59 27.47 3.78
C GLU A 134 11.44 27.41 2.76
N ARG A 135 11.79 27.20 1.48
CA ARG A 135 10.81 26.86 0.44
C ARG A 135 9.96 25.70 0.96
N GLN A 136 8.66 25.92 1.08
CA GLN A 136 7.73 24.85 1.40
C GLN A 136 7.83 23.79 0.31
N GLU A 137 8.33 22.60 0.66
CA GLU A 137 8.12 21.44 -0.19
C GLU A 137 6.62 21.12 -0.14
N GLU A 138 5.93 21.33 -1.26
CA GLU A 138 4.53 20.97 -1.38
C GLU A 138 4.42 19.45 -1.36
N ILE A 139 3.85 18.93 -0.27
CA ILE A 139 3.55 17.50 -0.15
C ILE A 139 2.26 17.25 -0.92
N LYS A 140 2.37 16.52 -2.04
CA LYS A 140 1.20 16.04 -2.75
C LYS A 140 0.45 15.02 -1.88
N PRO A 141 -0.89 15.05 -1.82
CA PRO A 141 -1.65 14.07 -1.06
C PRO A 141 -1.49 12.66 -1.65
N TYR A 142 -1.51 11.62 -0.83
CA TYR A 142 -1.44 10.22 -1.29
C TYR A 142 -2.81 9.52 -1.23
N TRP A 143 -3.85 10.31 -1.03
CA TRP A 143 -5.25 9.92 -0.85
C TRP A 143 -6.15 10.88 -1.66
N PRO A 144 -7.40 10.47 -1.97
CA PRO A 144 -8.40 11.39 -2.51
C PRO A 144 -8.83 12.41 -1.46
N ASP A 145 -9.19 13.63 -1.84
CA ASP A 145 -9.63 14.71 -0.93
C ASP A 145 -10.64 14.25 0.14
N GLN A 146 -11.53 13.35 -0.26
CA GLN A 146 -12.51 12.70 0.61
C GLN A 146 -12.57 11.22 0.28
N MET A 147 -12.17 10.38 1.22
CA MET A 147 -12.22 8.94 1.08
C MET A 147 -13.61 8.42 1.48
N LYS A 148 -14.20 7.62 0.60
CA LYS A 148 -15.51 6.95 0.74
C LYS A 148 -15.29 5.50 1.18
N ALA A 149 -16.35 4.86 1.67
CA ALA A 149 -16.29 3.42 1.95
C ALA A 149 -15.96 2.59 0.69
N PHE A 150 -16.54 2.97 -0.45
CA PHE A 150 -16.26 2.32 -1.74
C PHE A 150 -14.78 2.40 -2.15
N ASP A 151 -14.01 3.36 -1.63
CA ASP A 151 -12.59 3.47 -1.94
C ASP A 151 -11.77 2.33 -1.32
N PHE A 152 -12.32 1.56 -0.37
CA PHE A 152 -11.69 0.35 0.19
C PHE A 152 -11.90 -0.91 -0.63
N ARG A 153 -12.48 -0.76 -1.83
CA ARG A 153 -12.62 -1.87 -2.75
C ARG A 153 -11.28 -2.21 -3.38
N GLY A 154 -11.05 -3.48 -3.65
CA GLY A 154 -9.76 -3.97 -4.19
C GLY A 154 -9.31 -3.23 -5.46
N GLN A 155 -10.23 -2.79 -6.33
CA GLN A 155 -9.86 -2.05 -7.54
C GLN A 155 -9.30 -0.65 -7.27
N GLN A 156 -9.59 -0.06 -6.11
CA GLN A 156 -9.13 1.27 -5.72
C GLN A 156 -7.77 1.24 -5.02
N GLY A 157 -7.30 0.05 -4.66
CA GLY A 157 -5.97 -0.13 -4.11
C GLY A 157 -5.83 0.23 -2.63
N ASN A 158 -6.94 0.42 -1.92
CA ASN A 158 -6.96 0.71 -0.49
C ASN A 158 -7.48 -0.50 0.29
N MET A 159 -6.77 -0.88 1.36
CA MET A 159 -7.12 -2.03 2.19
C MET A 159 -6.40 -1.96 3.53
N CYS A 160 -6.99 -2.55 4.56
CA CYS A 160 -6.40 -2.80 5.87
C CYS A 160 -6.38 -4.29 6.17
N VAL A 161 -5.26 -4.77 6.72
CA VAL A 161 -5.11 -6.13 7.24
C VAL A 161 -4.33 -6.06 8.55
N GLY A 162 -5.02 -6.31 9.66
CA GLY A 162 -4.43 -6.21 11.00
C GLY A 162 -3.89 -4.81 11.28
N GLU A 163 -2.59 -4.73 11.54
CA GLU A 163 -1.85 -3.50 11.85
C GLU A 163 -1.34 -2.78 10.57
N ALA A 164 -1.56 -3.37 9.39
CA ALA A 164 -1.07 -2.84 8.13
C ALA A 164 -2.18 -2.28 7.26
N TYR A 165 -1.81 -1.33 6.39
CA TYR A 165 -2.72 -0.76 5.40
C TYR A 165 -1.98 -0.28 4.16
N THR A 166 -2.74 -0.04 3.10
CA THR A 166 -2.28 0.59 1.87
C THR A 166 -3.29 1.64 1.40
N ILE A 167 -2.80 2.69 0.76
CA ILE A 167 -3.60 3.68 0.04
C ILE A 167 -3.02 3.87 -1.36
N CYS A 168 -3.86 4.09 -2.35
CA CYS A 168 -3.48 4.38 -3.72
C CYS A 168 -4.33 5.51 -4.31
N THR A 169 -3.70 6.35 -5.11
CA THR A 169 -4.39 7.29 -5.99
C THR A 169 -3.59 7.44 -7.28
N SER A 170 -4.26 7.76 -8.39
CA SER A 170 -3.62 7.92 -9.69
C SER A 170 -4.20 9.12 -10.43
N ILE A 171 -3.49 9.53 -11.48
CA ILE A 171 -3.96 10.49 -12.47
C ILE A 171 -3.85 9.78 -13.83
N PRO A 172 -4.96 9.57 -14.57
CA PRO A 172 -4.92 8.96 -15.90
C PRO A 172 -3.99 9.69 -16.87
N LEU A 173 -3.40 8.96 -17.81
CA LEU A 173 -2.48 9.52 -18.81
C LEU A 173 -3.21 10.29 -19.92
N ALA A 174 -4.44 9.87 -20.24
CA ALA A 174 -5.33 10.53 -21.17
C ALA A 174 -6.64 10.87 -20.46
N ASP A 175 -7.29 11.98 -20.85
CA ASP A 175 -8.58 12.46 -20.31
C ASP A 175 -9.78 11.56 -20.71
N GLU A 176 -9.55 10.27 -20.99
CA GLU A 176 -10.63 9.34 -21.24
C GLU A 176 -11.26 8.94 -19.90
N ASN A 177 -12.58 9.13 -19.79
CA ASN A 177 -13.43 8.76 -18.65
C ASN A 177 -13.41 7.25 -18.39
N VAL A 178 -12.29 6.71 -17.91
CA VAL A 178 -12.19 5.33 -17.45
C VAL A 178 -11.80 5.40 -15.98
N ASP A 179 -12.81 5.32 -15.12
CA ASP A 179 -12.72 5.65 -13.69
C ASP A 179 -11.66 4.83 -12.90
N ILE A 180 -11.10 3.75 -13.46
CA ILE A 180 -10.27 2.77 -12.70
C ILE A 180 -9.18 2.06 -13.55
N GLU A 181 -9.13 2.21 -14.88
CA GLU A 181 -8.14 1.51 -15.71
C GLU A 181 -7.19 2.50 -16.42
N GLY A 182 -5.89 2.21 -16.36
CA GLY A 182 -4.84 3.05 -16.94
C GLY A 182 -4.77 3.00 -18.48
N PRO A 183 -3.71 3.59 -19.06
CA PRO A 183 -2.48 4.00 -18.40
C PRO A 183 -2.60 5.28 -17.57
N TYR A 184 -1.71 5.43 -16.60
CA TYR A 184 -1.65 6.55 -15.68
C TYR A 184 -0.46 7.47 -15.99
N ALA A 185 -0.65 8.78 -15.86
CA ALA A 185 0.41 9.78 -15.86
C ALA A 185 1.13 9.84 -14.50
N GLU A 186 0.38 9.71 -13.40
CA GLU A 186 0.92 9.67 -12.05
C GLU A 186 0.26 8.55 -11.24
N MET A 187 1.02 7.92 -10.35
CA MET A 187 0.50 6.97 -9.38
C MET A 187 1.19 7.19 -8.05
N ARG A 188 0.42 7.39 -7.00
CA ARG A 188 0.89 7.59 -5.64
C ARG A 188 0.38 6.45 -4.78
N THR A 189 1.28 5.84 -4.04
CA THR A 189 0.98 4.70 -3.17
C THR A 189 1.55 4.95 -1.79
N GLU A 190 0.81 4.56 -0.76
CA GLU A 190 1.27 4.48 0.60
C GLU A 190 1.13 3.05 1.12
N VAL A 191 2.15 2.56 1.83
CA VAL A 191 2.13 1.31 2.57
C VAL A 191 2.56 1.60 3.99
N GLY A 192 1.76 1.21 4.98
CA GLY A 192 2.02 1.54 6.37
C GLY A 192 1.76 0.37 7.32
N ILE A 193 2.55 0.35 8.39
CA ILE A 193 2.34 -0.50 9.56
C ILE A 193 2.15 0.42 10.77
N SER A 194 1.07 0.21 11.51
CA SER A 194 0.73 0.94 12.73
C SER A 194 0.75 -0.02 13.91
N LYS A 195 1.70 0.16 14.82
CA LYS A 195 1.82 -0.64 16.04
C LYS A 195 1.71 0.23 17.27
N ASP A 196 0.68 -0.03 18.07
CA ASP A 196 0.40 0.70 19.31
C ASP A 196 0.30 2.22 19.05
N ASP A 197 1.26 3.03 19.50
CA ASP A 197 1.31 4.48 19.29
C ASP A 197 2.34 4.90 18.21
N LEU A 198 2.92 3.95 17.48
CA LEU A 198 3.92 4.19 16.45
C LEU A 198 3.40 3.84 15.06
N ARG A 199 3.86 4.58 14.05
CA ARG A 199 3.62 4.25 12.64
C ARG A 199 4.91 4.37 11.83
N MET A 200 5.17 3.34 11.04
CA MET A 200 6.15 3.36 9.96
C MET A 200 5.38 3.31 8.64
N ARG A 201 5.54 4.34 7.81
CA ARG A 201 4.86 4.43 6.52
C ARG A 201 5.86 4.74 5.41
N VAL A 202 5.60 4.20 4.24
CA VAL A 202 6.37 4.47 3.04
C VAL A 202 5.43 4.98 1.98
N LYS A 203 5.78 6.10 1.37
CA LYS A 203 5.04 6.73 0.29
C LYS A 203 5.89 6.72 -0.98
N LEU A 204 5.34 6.15 -2.04
CA LEU A 204 5.95 6.03 -3.35
C LEU A 204 5.16 6.88 -4.34
N ASP A 205 5.83 7.82 -4.97
CA ASP A 205 5.26 8.72 -5.97
C ASP A 205 5.89 8.41 -7.32
N PHE A 206 5.07 7.95 -8.26
CA PHE A 206 5.47 7.58 -9.60
C PHE A 206 4.89 8.54 -10.62
N ALA A 207 5.64 8.80 -11.69
CA ALA A 207 5.20 9.60 -12.82
C ALA A 207 5.75 9.05 -14.15
N VAL A 208 5.05 9.34 -15.24
CA VAL A 208 5.58 9.17 -16.60
C VAL A 208 6.55 10.33 -16.90
N MET A 209 7.63 10.07 -17.63
CA MET A 209 8.54 11.10 -18.12
C MET A 209 7.84 12.04 -19.10
N ASP A 210 8.09 13.34 -19.03
CA ASP A 210 7.39 14.32 -19.88
C ASP A 210 7.56 14.02 -21.39
N GLU A 211 8.76 13.63 -21.82
CA GLU A 211 9.02 13.25 -23.22
C GLU A 211 8.20 12.03 -23.67
N ASP A 212 8.06 11.03 -22.81
CA ASP A 212 7.30 9.82 -23.11
C ASP A 212 5.79 10.08 -23.08
N LYS A 213 5.34 10.96 -22.18
CA LYS A 213 3.97 11.45 -22.13
C LYS A 213 3.61 12.19 -23.41
N GLU A 214 4.46 13.10 -23.88
CA GLU A 214 4.24 13.84 -25.12
C GLU A 214 4.18 12.91 -26.34
N ARG A 215 5.10 11.94 -26.44
CA ARG A 215 5.10 10.93 -27.51
C ARG A 215 3.83 10.08 -27.52
N PHE A 216 3.41 9.60 -26.35
CA PHE A 216 2.18 8.82 -26.21
C PHE A 216 0.94 9.62 -26.65
N LEU A 217 0.82 10.88 -26.20
CA LEU A 217 -0.30 11.75 -26.55
C LEU A 217 -0.30 12.15 -28.04
N ALA A 218 0.88 12.28 -28.64
CA ALA A 218 1.04 12.48 -30.08
C ALA A 218 0.71 11.22 -30.91
N LYS A 219 0.46 10.08 -30.25
CA LYS A 219 0.32 8.75 -30.87
C LYS A 219 1.57 8.35 -31.69
N GLU A 220 2.72 8.88 -31.30
CA GLU A 220 4.02 8.55 -31.88
C GLU A 220 4.58 7.32 -31.17
N GLY A 221 4.29 6.15 -31.74
CA GLY A 221 4.61 4.86 -31.12
C GLY A 221 3.45 4.38 -30.26
N GLU A 222 2.93 3.18 -30.54
CA GLU A 222 1.85 2.54 -29.78
C GLU A 222 2.30 2.02 -28.40
N VAL A 223 3.43 2.51 -27.88
CA VAL A 223 4.05 1.99 -26.67
C VAL A 223 3.49 2.74 -25.46
N VAL A 224 2.92 1.99 -24.52
CA VAL A 224 2.44 2.55 -23.26
C VAL A 224 3.64 2.93 -22.40
N PRO A 225 3.78 4.19 -21.97
CA PRO A 225 4.97 4.60 -21.25
C PRO A 225 4.98 4.04 -19.82
N PRO A 226 6.14 3.62 -19.30
CA PRO A 226 6.27 3.15 -17.94
C PRO A 226 6.15 4.29 -16.92
N LEU A 227 5.78 3.94 -15.70
CA LEU A 227 5.84 4.82 -14.54
C LEU A 227 7.22 4.72 -13.88
N HIS A 228 7.86 5.85 -13.64
CA HIS A 228 9.15 5.94 -12.96
C HIS A 228 8.97 6.52 -11.57
N LEU A 229 9.71 6.00 -10.59
CA LEU A 229 9.73 6.55 -9.25
C LEU A 229 10.28 7.97 -9.30
N ARG A 230 9.49 8.93 -8.80
CA ARG A 230 9.83 10.34 -8.70
C ARG A 230 10.31 10.69 -7.30
N THR A 231 9.54 10.30 -6.29
CA THR A 231 9.92 10.48 -4.88
C THR A 231 9.56 9.27 -4.02
N LEU A 232 10.39 9.03 -3.00
CA LEU A 232 10.16 8.06 -1.95
C LEU A 232 10.20 8.80 -0.61
N THR A 233 9.13 8.69 0.19
CA THR A 233 9.05 9.32 1.52
C THR A 233 8.92 8.27 2.61
N ILE A 234 9.81 8.31 3.58
CA ILE A 234 9.80 7.44 4.76
C ILE A 234 9.25 8.24 5.92
N CYS A 235 8.08 7.84 6.43
CA CYS A 235 7.35 8.51 7.50
C CYS A 235 7.52 7.73 8.81
N ARG A 236 8.18 8.34 9.79
CA ARG A 236 8.37 7.77 11.14
C ARG A 236 7.59 8.61 12.13
N GLU A 237 6.56 8.05 12.72
CA GLU A 237 5.57 8.84 13.46
C GLU A 237 5.23 8.22 14.80
N ALA A 238 4.98 9.09 15.78
CA ALA A 238 4.47 8.74 17.10
C ALA A 238 3.18 9.54 17.37
N ARG A 239 2.27 8.92 18.11
CA ARG A 239 0.99 9.54 18.46
C ARG A 239 1.21 10.62 19.52
N ASP A 240 0.56 11.78 19.32
CA ASP A 240 0.50 12.91 20.26
C ASP A 240 1.85 13.56 20.66
N GLN A 241 2.99 13.01 20.21
CA GLN A 241 4.33 13.50 20.53
C GLN A 241 5.30 13.38 19.35
N TRP A 242 6.31 14.24 19.31
CA TRP A 242 7.40 14.12 18.34
C TRP A 242 8.25 12.90 18.68
N PRO A 243 8.63 12.08 17.69
CA PRO A 243 9.45 10.92 17.95
C PRO A 243 10.87 11.38 18.31
N ALA A 244 11.34 10.99 19.49
CA ALA A 244 12.69 11.31 19.94
C ALA A 244 13.69 10.45 19.17
N ASN A 245 14.83 11.02 18.77
CA ASN A 245 15.88 10.30 18.05
C ASN A 245 16.81 9.47 18.96
N GLY A 246 16.43 9.28 20.23
CA GLY A 246 17.17 8.48 21.22
C GLY A 246 18.42 9.15 21.80
N SER A 247 18.81 10.34 21.33
CA SER A 247 19.99 11.07 21.82
C SER A 247 19.70 12.05 22.98
N GLU A 248 18.43 12.17 23.36
CA GLU A 248 18.00 13.10 24.42
C GLU A 248 18.28 12.52 25.81
N GLU A 249 18.92 13.31 26.68
CA GLU A 249 19.18 12.93 28.06
C GLU A 249 17.87 12.88 28.87
N GLY A 250 17.68 11.81 29.66
CA GLY A 250 16.54 11.69 30.58
C GLY A 250 15.29 11.01 30.02
N LEU A 251 15.36 10.42 28.83
CA LEU A 251 14.27 9.60 28.28
C LEU A 251 13.95 8.39 29.17
N SER A 252 12.67 8.05 29.27
CA SER A 252 12.26 6.81 29.93
C SER A 252 12.66 5.59 29.10
N GLU A 253 12.73 4.40 29.71
CA GLU A 253 13.02 3.16 28.97
C GLU A 253 11.98 2.89 27.87
N ALA A 254 10.72 3.26 28.10
CA ALA A 254 9.66 3.13 27.10
C ALA A 254 9.90 4.06 25.90
N ASP A 255 10.32 5.30 26.14
CA ASP A 255 10.60 6.26 25.07
C ASP A 255 11.86 5.88 24.29
N LEU A 256 12.87 5.33 24.96
CA LEU A 256 14.06 4.77 24.28
C LEU A 256 13.70 3.62 23.34
N ARG A 257 12.78 2.73 23.73
CA ARG A 257 12.31 1.65 22.83
C ARG A 257 11.55 2.19 21.62
N LYS A 258 10.74 3.23 21.81
CA LYS A 258 10.06 3.90 20.68
C LYS A 258 11.05 4.58 19.74
N ALA A 259 12.06 5.24 20.30
CA ALA A 259 13.15 5.83 19.54
C ALA A 259 13.93 4.77 18.75
N GLU A 260 14.25 3.63 19.36
CA GLU A 260 14.90 2.51 18.69
C GLU A 260 14.04 1.91 17.58
N ALA A 261 12.73 1.77 17.80
CA ALA A 261 11.80 1.28 16.78
C ALA A 261 11.68 2.21 15.55
N LEU A 262 11.89 3.52 15.69
CA LEU A 262 11.77 4.48 14.58
C LEU A 262 13.12 4.91 13.99
N PHE A 263 14.17 4.97 14.80
CA PHE A 263 15.48 5.54 14.45
C PHE A 263 16.67 4.66 14.86
N GLY A 264 16.41 3.43 15.29
CA GLY A 264 17.44 2.45 15.58
C GLY A 264 18.23 2.03 14.33
N VAL A 265 18.94 0.91 14.44
CA VAL A 265 19.83 0.42 13.38
C VAL A 265 19.12 0.31 12.03
N PRO A 266 19.77 0.69 10.91
CA PRO A 266 19.20 0.51 9.59
C PRO A 266 19.03 -0.97 9.25
N GLY A 267 17.91 -1.31 8.62
CA GLY A 267 17.65 -2.65 8.11
C GLY A 267 17.01 -3.56 9.15
N ALA A 268 16.02 -4.35 8.73
CA ALA A 268 15.54 -5.47 9.52
C ALA A 268 16.63 -6.55 9.60
N ASP A 269 16.80 -7.21 10.74
CA ASP A 269 17.84 -8.22 10.92
C ASP A 269 17.71 -9.34 9.87
N GLY A 270 18.76 -9.54 9.06
CA GLY A 270 18.78 -10.48 7.95
C GLY A 270 18.10 -10.03 6.64
N GLY A 271 17.74 -8.75 6.49
CA GLY A 271 16.97 -8.22 5.34
C GLY A 271 15.52 -8.71 5.37
N LEU A 272 14.74 -8.61 4.29
CA LEU A 272 13.34 -9.05 4.26
C LEU A 272 13.12 -10.46 4.82
N TYR A 273 12.11 -10.62 5.66
CA TYR A 273 11.75 -11.89 6.27
C TYR A 273 11.28 -12.90 5.21
N ASP A 274 10.38 -12.46 4.33
CA ASP A 274 9.77 -13.27 3.27
C ASP A 274 9.86 -12.53 1.92
N PRO A 275 10.98 -12.62 1.18
CA PRO A 275 11.14 -11.91 -0.08
C PRO A 275 10.03 -12.30 -1.07
N PRO A 276 9.23 -11.34 -1.58
CA PRO A 276 8.13 -11.67 -2.46
C PRO A 276 8.64 -12.15 -3.82
N PRO A 277 7.88 -13.02 -4.53
CA PRO A 277 8.27 -13.47 -5.85
C PRO A 277 8.20 -12.31 -6.85
N VAL A 278 9.35 -11.92 -7.38
CA VAL A 278 9.44 -10.98 -8.51
C VAL A 278 9.54 -11.79 -9.81
N GLY A 279 8.76 -11.42 -10.82
CA GLY A 279 8.41 -12.28 -11.94
C GLY A 279 9.58 -12.86 -12.76
N SER A 280 10.05 -12.12 -13.76
CA SER A 280 11.23 -12.49 -14.57
C SER A 280 12.48 -11.77 -14.04
N ASP A 281 13.68 -12.20 -14.44
CA ASP A 281 14.92 -11.52 -14.07
C ASP A 281 14.93 -10.06 -14.58
N GLU A 282 14.31 -9.82 -15.74
CA GLU A 282 14.09 -8.49 -16.29
C GLU A 282 13.17 -7.65 -15.39
N GLN A 283 12.06 -8.21 -14.90
CA GLN A 283 11.20 -7.50 -13.95
C GLN A 283 11.93 -7.24 -12.62
N ALA A 284 12.71 -8.21 -12.13
CA ALA A 284 13.48 -8.11 -10.90
C ALA A 284 14.55 -7.01 -10.97
N SER A 285 15.10 -6.74 -12.16
CA SER A 285 16.04 -5.63 -12.38
C SER A 285 15.42 -4.24 -12.21
N GLN A 286 14.08 -4.15 -12.10
CA GLN A 286 13.33 -2.89 -11.91
C GLN A 286 13.01 -2.59 -10.44
N TYR A 287 13.63 -3.32 -9.51
CA TYR A 287 13.42 -3.18 -8.06
C TYR A 287 14.66 -2.63 -7.35
N MET A 288 14.40 -1.93 -6.25
CA MET A 288 15.39 -1.53 -5.26
C MET A 288 15.03 -2.14 -3.91
N MET A 289 16.07 -2.47 -3.14
CA MET A 289 15.96 -2.80 -1.74
C MET A 289 16.77 -1.79 -0.93
N MET A 290 16.20 -1.28 0.14
CA MET A 290 16.83 -0.27 0.99
C MET A 290 16.62 -0.59 2.46
N ASP A 291 17.71 -0.51 3.22
CA ASP A 291 17.67 -0.57 4.68
C ASP A 291 17.35 0.82 5.23
N LEU A 292 16.34 0.85 6.10
CA LEU A 292 15.78 2.04 6.73
C LEU A 292 16.11 2.03 8.21
N ASP A 293 16.35 3.22 8.78
CA ASP A 293 16.47 3.39 10.23
C ASP A 293 15.24 2.79 10.96
N GLY A 294 15.45 2.35 12.19
CA GLY A 294 14.37 1.74 13.00
C GLY A 294 14.14 0.26 12.73
N GLY A 295 15.15 -0.46 12.25
CA GLY A 295 15.06 -1.90 12.02
C GLY A 295 14.11 -2.27 10.88
N ALA A 296 14.04 -1.42 9.84
CA ALA A 296 13.15 -1.61 8.71
C ALA A 296 13.90 -1.87 7.40
N THR A 297 13.33 -2.71 6.54
CA THR A 297 13.83 -2.94 5.17
C THR A 297 12.67 -2.78 4.19
N LEU A 298 12.90 -2.07 3.10
CA LEU A 298 11.91 -1.78 2.09
C LEU A 298 12.36 -2.36 0.74
N LEU A 299 11.45 -3.05 0.06
CA LEU A 299 11.59 -3.46 -1.35
C LEU A 299 10.47 -2.81 -2.17
N PHE A 300 10.84 -2.19 -3.27
CA PHE A 300 9.92 -1.42 -4.11
C PHE A 300 10.40 -1.36 -5.56
N PRO A 301 9.49 -1.26 -6.53
CA PRO A 301 9.88 -0.99 -7.90
C PRO A 301 10.28 0.47 -8.05
N PHE A 302 11.34 0.74 -8.82
CA PHE A 302 11.67 2.09 -9.27
C PHE A 302 11.13 2.40 -10.67
N LYS A 303 10.71 1.36 -11.40
CA LYS A 303 10.05 1.45 -12.70
C LYS A 303 8.93 0.42 -12.76
N VAL A 304 7.74 0.86 -13.16
CA VAL A 304 6.51 0.06 -13.22
C VAL A 304 5.96 0.11 -14.64
N ASP A 305 5.92 -1.03 -15.30
CA ASP A 305 5.40 -1.16 -16.66
C ASP A 305 3.87 -1.19 -16.66
N GLN A 306 3.28 -0.45 -17.62
CA GLN A 306 1.83 -0.30 -17.77
C GLN A 306 1.28 -1.05 -19.00
N ASP A 307 2.13 -1.68 -19.81
CA ASP A 307 1.73 -2.55 -20.92
C ASP A 307 1.19 -3.88 -20.37
N PRO A 308 -0.05 -4.26 -20.69
CA PRO A 308 -0.61 -5.56 -20.32
C PRO A 308 0.22 -6.78 -20.77
N GLN A 309 1.04 -6.64 -21.81
CA GLN A 309 1.90 -7.71 -22.32
C GLN A 309 3.27 -7.77 -21.60
N ALA A 310 3.67 -6.72 -20.89
CA ALA A 310 4.92 -6.71 -20.17
C ALA A 310 4.93 -7.78 -19.07
N PHE A 311 6.06 -8.49 -18.97
CA PHE A 311 6.30 -9.52 -17.95
C PHE A 311 5.19 -10.58 -17.83
N SER A 312 4.53 -10.92 -18.95
CA SER A 312 3.40 -11.86 -18.99
C SER A 312 2.22 -11.43 -18.10
N GLY A 313 2.00 -10.12 -17.94
CA GLY A 313 0.94 -9.57 -17.10
C GLY A 313 1.16 -9.79 -15.60
N LYS A 314 2.38 -10.14 -15.18
CA LYS A 314 2.72 -10.26 -13.76
C LYS A 314 2.58 -8.90 -13.08
N GLY A 315 2.12 -8.95 -11.84
CA GLY A 315 1.89 -7.78 -11.01
C GLY A 315 3.17 -7.20 -10.43
N TRP A 316 3.00 -6.18 -9.59
CA TRP A 316 4.09 -5.53 -8.87
C TRP A 316 3.89 -5.69 -7.36
N VAL A 317 4.99 -5.67 -6.61
CA VAL A 317 4.97 -5.80 -5.15
C VAL A 317 5.71 -4.65 -4.48
N THR A 318 5.22 -4.18 -3.35
CA THR A 318 5.98 -3.31 -2.45
C THR A 318 5.93 -3.95 -1.07
N SER A 319 7.10 -4.18 -0.49
CA SER A 319 7.24 -4.86 0.80
C SER A 319 7.93 -3.96 1.81
N LEU A 320 7.26 -3.73 2.94
CA LEU A 320 7.83 -3.04 4.09
C LEU A 320 7.95 -4.05 5.24
N ASP A 321 9.19 -4.36 5.62
CA ASP A 321 9.52 -5.14 6.81
C ASP A 321 9.97 -4.20 7.91
N TRP A 322 9.42 -4.33 9.12
CA TRP A 322 9.71 -3.47 10.25
C TRP A 322 9.77 -4.27 11.56
N SER A 323 10.91 -4.18 12.23
CA SER A 323 11.15 -4.77 13.56
C SER A 323 10.99 -3.70 14.64
N SER A 324 9.76 -3.40 15.03
CA SER A 324 9.43 -2.35 16.01
C SER A 324 9.72 -2.74 17.47
N GLY A 325 10.29 -3.91 17.73
CA GLY A 325 10.67 -4.39 19.04
C GLY A 325 10.62 -5.92 19.12
N PRO A 326 9.84 -6.52 20.04
CA PRO A 326 9.79 -7.98 20.19
C PRO A 326 9.09 -8.67 19.01
N MET A 327 8.29 -7.94 18.26
CA MET A 327 7.59 -8.40 17.07
C MET A 327 8.22 -7.76 15.83
N ARG A 328 8.18 -8.52 14.76
CA ARG A 328 8.59 -8.13 13.42
C ARG A 328 7.42 -8.31 12.48
N TYR A 329 7.20 -7.32 11.64
CA TYR A 329 6.06 -7.22 10.76
C TYR A 329 6.55 -7.05 9.33
N GLN A 330 5.99 -7.81 8.39
CA GLN A 330 6.19 -7.56 6.97
C GLN A 330 4.83 -7.39 6.32
N VAL A 331 4.63 -6.27 5.64
CA VAL A 331 3.47 -6.04 4.79
C VAL A 331 3.89 -6.09 3.32
N ASP A 332 3.17 -6.88 2.53
CA ASP A 332 3.33 -6.99 1.09
C ASP A 332 2.09 -6.44 0.38
N ARG A 333 2.26 -5.32 -0.31
CA ARG A 333 1.25 -4.76 -1.22
C ARG A 333 1.46 -5.35 -2.61
N LYS A 334 0.59 -6.24 -3.06
CA LYS A 334 0.65 -6.86 -4.39
C LYS A 334 -0.45 -6.29 -5.29
N VAL A 335 -0.06 -5.67 -6.40
CA VAL A 335 -0.98 -5.08 -7.38
C VAL A 335 -0.94 -5.83 -8.70
N GLN A 336 -1.98 -5.71 -9.51
CA GLN A 336 -1.98 -6.25 -10.89
C GLN A 336 -0.99 -5.48 -11.78
N GLY A 337 -0.64 -6.05 -12.94
CA GLY A 337 0.19 -5.38 -13.96
C GLY A 337 -0.66 -4.65 -15.01
N GLY A 338 0.00 -4.01 -15.97
CA GLY A 338 -0.65 -3.42 -17.14
C GLY A 338 -1.55 -2.22 -16.79
N LYS A 339 -2.78 -2.21 -17.31
CA LYS A 339 -3.75 -1.13 -17.04
C LYS A 339 -4.37 -1.17 -15.64
N LYS A 340 -4.16 -2.25 -14.90
CA LYS A 340 -4.81 -2.51 -13.60
C LYS A 340 -3.91 -2.22 -12.40
N LEU A 341 -2.93 -1.33 -12.54
CA LEU A 341 -1.92 -1.06 -11.50
C LEU A 341 -2.49 -0.57 -10.16
N MET A 342 -3.71 0.00 -10.16
CA MET A 342 -4.40 0.34 -8.91
C MET A 342 -5.04 -0.87 -8.22
N GLU A 343 -5.40 -1.90 -8.97
CA GLU A 343 -6.12 -3.05 -8.44
C GLU A 343 -5.19 -3.89 -7.56
N LEU A 344 -5.55 -4.00 -6.28
CA LEU A 344 -4.90 -4.92 -5.36
C LEU A 344 -5.23 -6.36 -5.73
N ARG A 345 -4.18 -7.15 -5.91
CA ARG A 345 -4.27 -8.61 -5.90
C ARG A 345 -4.39 -9.11 -4.47
N SER A 346 -3.53 -8.61 -3.59
CA SER A 346 -3.57 -8.88 -2.16
C SER A 346 -2.81 -7.83 -1.36
N LEU A 347 -3.23 -7.67 -0.10
CA LEU A 347 -2.42 -7.06 0.95
C LEU A 347 -2.19 -8.15 1.99
N GLU A 348 -0.93 -8.48 2.25
CA GLU A 348 -0.56 -9.58 3.16
C GLU A 348 0.26 -9.02 4.31
N LEU A 349 -0.10 -9.39 5.55
CA LEU A 349 0.65 -9.04 6.75
C LEU A 349 1.16 -10.32 7.41
N SER A 350 2.48 -10.45 7.47
CA SER A 350 3.17 -11.48 8.23
C SER A 350 3.71 -10.88 9.53
N SER A 351 3.49 -11.58 10.65
CA SER A 351 4.03 -11.19 11.95
C SER A 351 4.75 -12.35 12.62
N VAL A 352 5.97 -12.11 13.08
CA VAL A 352 6.80 -13.12 13.78
C VAL A 352 7.47 -12.48 14.99
N GLN A 353 7.80 -13.28 16.01
CA GLN A 353 8.67 -12.81 17.08
C GLN A 353 10.06 -12.53 16.50
N ALA A 354 10.61 -11.34 16.74
CA ALA A 354 11.88 -10.91 16.16
C ALA A 354 13.02 -11.91 16.47
N ALA A 355 13.06 -12.42 17.70
CA ALA A 355 14.04 -13.43 18.14
C ALA A 355 13.98 -14.76 17.37
N ASN A 356 12.82 -15.09 16.78
CA ASN A 356 12.61 -16.33 16.03
C ASN A 356 12.59 -16.11 14.51
N ALA A 357 12.74 -14.88 14.03
CA ALA A 357 12.64 -14.55 12.61
C ALA A 357 13.61 -15.39 11.76
N ALA A 358 14.86 -15.55 12.20
CA ALA A 358 15.84 -16.38 11.51
C ALA A 358 15.46 -17.87 11.46
N GLN A 359 14.77 -18.39 12.49
CA GLN A 359 14.37 -19.80 12.55
C GLN A 359 13.23 -20.12 11.58
N TYR A 360 12.29 -19.19 11.41
CA TYR A 360 11.09 -19.38 10.58
C TYR A 360 11.22 -18.79 9.18
N ARG A 361 12.38 -18.21 8.84
CA ARG A 361 12.67 -17.73 7.49
C ARG A 361 12.46 -18.85 6.46
N PRO A 362 11.78 -18.58 5.34
CA PRO A 362 11.69 -19.53 4.23
C PRO A 362 13.08 -20.07 3.84
N ARG A 363 13.22 -21.40 3.77
CA ARG A 363 14.51 -22.09 3.65
C ARG A 363 15.16 -22.01 2.27
N ASP A 364 14.41 -21.60 1.26
CA ASP A 364 14.82 -21.50 -0.13
C ASP A 364 15.41 -20.13 -0.50
N GLY A 365 15.51 -19.20 0.48
CA GLY A 365 15.98 -17.84 0.24
C GLY A 365 15.09 -17.06 -0.74
N GLY A 366 13.81 -17.45 -0.89
CA GLY A 366 12.86 -16.85 -1.82
C GLY A 366 13.03 -17.27 -3.30
N GLN A 367 13.91 -18.23 -3.61
CA GLN A 367 14.18 -18.64 -5.00
C GLN A 367 13.11 -19.56 -5.61
N ASP A 368 12.30 -20.27 -4.82
CA ASP A 368 11.35 -21.29 -5.33
C ASP A 368 9.88 -20.80 -5.32
N MET A 369 9.67 -19.48 -5.36
CA MET A 369 8.34 -18.87 -5.35
C MET A 369 7.86 -18.43 -6.76
N ARG A 370 8.45 -19.01 -7.83
CA ARG A 370 7.99 -18.84 -9.23
C ARG A 370 6.77 -19.72 -9.59
N GLN A 371 6.23 -20.50 -8.66
CA GLN A 371 5.09 -21.41 -8.90
C GLN A 371 3.74 -20.77 -8.61
#